data_AF-A0A925WTR3-F1
#
_entry.id   AF-A0A925WTR3-F1
#
_cell.length_a   1.000
_cell.length_b   1.000
_cell.length_c   1.000
_cell.angle_alpha   90.00
_cell.angle_beta   90.00
_cell.angle_gamma   90.00
#
_symmetry.space_group_name_H-M   'P 1'
#
loop_
_entity.id
_entity.type
_entity.pdbx_description
1 polymer ?
#
loop_
_entity_poly.entity_id
_entity_poly.type
_entity_poly.pdbx_seq_one_letter_code
_entity_poly.pdbx_strand_id
1 'polypeptide(L)'
;MAAVFAGIPLGMAPMLTSVRSIQGACFWYIGLFAIGQITAVHASDRFLKPSRAGIIRDPTQRQRFNGSLLLIAMLIVAGYLALLRVLPVHAISSELPFYTSYTVQAMKDTLIGALVACFLLYCAQSTVAAKQGVARRPLAQQFLESPLVRFTGLISYSLYLTHCIVMGILPTVERGLFLSPTGLFVFRLLVATPVCLGLAYAFYLCFERPYLVRRAAASAGRGETPGSQREGVVNAGAAVPPPNTWTRGGSNRSSVEQKHI
;
A
#
# COMPACT_ATOMS: atom_id res chain seq x y z
N MET A 1 -5.12 -9.47 8.45
CA MET A 1 -4.37 -9.46 9.72
C MET A 1 -3.42 -10.65 9.84
N ALA A 2 -3.86 -11.91 9.62
CA ALA A 2 -2.96 -13.07 9.64
C ALA A 2 -1.71 -12.91 8.74
N ALA A 3 -1.85 -12.33 7.55
CA ALA A 3 -0.73 -12.03 6.66
C ALA A 3 0.28 -11.01 7.24
N VAL A 4 -0.17 -10.03 8.03
CA VAL A 4 0.69 -9.03 8.69
C VAL A 4 1.50 -9.71 9.80
N PHE A 5 0.83 -10.52 10.63
CA PHE A 5 1.48 -11.29 11.69
C PHE A 5 2.40 -12.39 11.17
N ALA A 6 2.18 -12.88 9.94
CA ALA A 6 3.09 -13.83 9.29
C ALA A 6 4.28 -13.13 8.60
N GLY A 7 4.08 -11.94 8.04
CA GLY A 7 5.12 -11.19 7.33
C GLY A 7 6.25 -10.67 8.24
N ILE A 8 5.93 -10.28 9.47
CA ILE A 8 6.93 -9.81 10.46
C ILE A 8 7.94 -10.91 10.82
N PRO A 9 7.54 -12.11 11.31
CA PRO A 9 8.49 -13.17 11.62
C PRO A 9 9.21 -13.70 10.37
N LEU A 10 8.55 -13.72 9.20
CA LEU A 10 9.19 -14.08 7.94
C LEU A 10 10.31 -13.08 7.55
N GLY A 11 10.08 -11.79 7.75
CA GLY A 11 11.09 -10.74 7.53
C GLY A 11 12.22 -10.76 8.57
N MET A 12 11.95 -11.26 9.78
CA MET A 12 12.96 -11.45 10.83
C MET A 12 13.75 -12.75 10.69
N ALA A 13 13.25 -13.75 9.96
CA ALA A 13 13.92 -15.04 9.81
C ALA A 13 15.38 -14.95 9.30
N PRO A 14 15.72 -14.09 8.31
CA PRO A 14 17.11 -13.92 7.88
C PRO A 14 18.02 -13.28 8.94
N MET A 15 17.47 -12.55 9.91
CA MET A 15 18.27 -12.01 11.02
C MET A 15 18.66 -13.09 12.03
N LEU A 16 17.89 -14.18 12.12
CA LEU A 16 18.18 -15.30 13.01
C LEU A 16 19.28 -16.22 12.46
N THR A 17 19.59 -16.15 11.16
CA THR A 17 20.56 -17.03 10.49
C THR A 17 21.99 -16.47 10.38
N SER A 18 22.32 -15.40 11.13
CA SER A 18 23.70 -14.98 11.42
C SER A 18 24.57 -14.49 10.24
N VAL A 19 23.97 -14.13 9.10
CA VAL A 19 24.74 -13.60 7.96
C VAL A 19 25.08 -12.12 8.21
N ARG A 20 26.30 -11.86 8.71
CA ARG A 20 26.84 -10.50 8.98
C ARG A 20 26.70 -9.51 7.81
N SER A 21 26.62 -9.99 6.58
CA SER A 21 26.58 -9.13 5.39
C SER A 21 25.22 -8.44 5.14
N ILE A 22 24.15 -8.88 5.81
CA ILE A 22 22.79 -8.41 5.53
C ILE A 22 22.21 -7.47 6.59
N GLN A 23 23.05 -7.02 7.53
CA GLN A 23 22.65 -6.13 8.62
C GLN A 23 22.18 -4.73 8.15
N GLY A 24 22.56 -4.32 6.93
CA GLY A 24 22.09 -3.08 6.30
C GLY A 24 20.79 -3.23 5.49
N ALA A 25 20.35 -4.46 5.21
CA ALA A 25 19.06 -4.64 4.56
C ALA A 25 17.99 -4.46 5.63
N CYS A 26 17.28 -3.35 5.58
CA CYS A 26 16.13 -3.10 6.43
C CYS A 26 14.98 -4.05 6.03
N PHE A 27 15.09 -5.35 6.34
CA PHE A 27 14.15 -6.39 5.90
C PHE A 27 12.71 -6.14 6.32
N TRP A 28 12.50 -5.38 7.39
CA TRP A 28 11.19 -4.92 7.82
C TRP A 28 10.54 -3.97 6.80
N TYR A 29 11.30 -3.21 6.01
CA TYR A 29 10.75 -2.44 4.88
C TYR A 29 10.12 -3.33 3.83
N ILE A 30 10.64 -4.55 3.60
CA ILE A 30 10.01 -5.51 2.68
C ILE A 30 8.63 -5.92 3.23
N GLY A 31 8.53 -6.15 4.53
CA GLY A 31 7.25 -6.41 5.20
C GLY A 31 6.26 -5.25 5.05
N LEU A 32 6.70 -4.01 5.31
CA LEU A 32 5.86 -2.82 5.16
C LEU A 32 5.45 -2.55 3.72
N PHE A 33 6.39 -2.73 2.79
CA PHE A 33 6.14 -2.59 1.36
C PHE A 33 5.11 -3.63 0.90
N ALA A 34 5.27 -4.90 1.28
CA ALA A 34 4.33 -5.96 0.97
C ALA A 34 2.92 -5.65 1.54
N ILE A 35 2.83 -5.15 2.77
CA ILE A 35 1.56 -4.73 3.38
C ILE A 35 0.94 -3.55 2.61
N GLY A 36 1.75 -2.58 2.21
CA GLY A 36 1.32 -1.46 1.36
C GLY A 36 0.73 -1.95 0.03
N GLN A 37 1.42 -2.88 -0.65
CA GLN A 37 0.95 -3.47 -1.91
C GLN A 37 -0.33 -4.29 -1.73
N ILE A 38 -0.43 -5.13 -0.70
CA ILE A 38 -1.65 -5.90 -0.39
C ILE A 38 -2.83 -4.97 -0.13
N THR A 39 -2.60 -3.87 0.59
CA THR A 39 -3.64 -2.89 0.90
C THR A 39 -4.08 -2.15 -0.36
N ALA A 40 -3.15 -1.80 -1.25
CA ALA A 40 -3.46 -1.20 -2.55
C ALA A 40 -4.27 -2.15 -3.45
N VAL A 41 -3.90 -3.43 -3.52
CA VAL A 41 -4.62 -4.46 -4.31
C VAL A 41 -6.03 -4.69 -3.76
N HIS A 42 -6.17 -4.84 -2.44
CA HIS A 42 -7.50 -4.99 -1.83
C HIS A 42 -8.37 -3.75 -1.98
N ALA A 43 -7.79 -2.55 -2.04
CA ALA A 43 -8.51 -1.35 -2.39
C ALA A 43 -8.99 -1.39 -3.84
N SER A 44 -8.13 -1.75 -4.81
CA SER A 44 -8.49 -1.78 -6.24
C SER A 44 -9.54 -2.84 -6.59
N ASP A 45 -9.49 -4.03 -5.99
CA ASP A 45 -10.46 -5.11 -6.28
C ASP A 45 -11.88 -4.73 -5.86
N ARG A 46 -12.03 -3.91 -4.81
CA ARG A 46 -13.34 -3.39 -4.38
C ARG A 46 -13.86 -2.29 -5.30
N PHE A 47 -13.01 -1.64 -6.10
CA PHE A 47 -13.42 -0.61 -7.06
C PHE A 47 -13.81 -1.19 -8.41
N LEU A 48 -13.21 -2.30 -8.85
CA LEU A 48 -13.38 -2.81 -10.21
C LEU A 48 -14.61 -3.70 -10.43
N LYS A 49 -15.33 -4.10 -9.38
CA LYS A 49 -16.60 -4.84 -9.53
C LYS A 49 -17.69 -4.32 -8.57
N PRO A 50 -18.42 -3.24 -8.93
CA PRO A 50 -19.80 -3.11 -8.52
C PRO A 50 -20.61 -4.14 -9.32
N SER A 51 -20.42 -5.42 -9.05
CA SER A 51 -21.21 -6.46 -9.70
C SER A 51 -22.66 -6.27 -9.24
N ARG A 52 -23.51 -5.89 -10.20
CA ARG A 52 -24.97 -5.66 -10.15
C ARG A 52 -25.83 -6.74 -9.48
N ALA A 53 -25.24 -7.72 -8.80
CA ALA A 53 -25.98 -8.72 -8.07
C ALA A 53 -26.51 -8.09 -6.78
N GLY A 54 -27.81 -7.78 -6.75
CA GLY A 54 -28.58 -7.23 -5.63
C GLY A 54 -28.67 -8.15 -4.42
N ILE A 55 -27.55 -8.70 -3.97
CA ILE A 55 -27.43 -9.28 -2.65
C ILE A 55 -27.31 -8.09 -1.71
N ILE A 56 -28.45 -7.70 -1.14
CA ILE A 56 -28.58 -6.77 -0.02
C ILE A 56 -27.79 -7.38 1.14
N ARG A 57 -26.48 -7.19 1.13
CA ARG A 57 -25.61 -7.61 2.22
C ARG A 57 -25.81 -6.61 3.32
N ASP A 58 -26.45 -7.07 4.39
CA ASP A 58 -26.87 -6.27 5.53
C ASP A 58 -25.76 -5.30 5.98
N PRO A 59 -25.96 -3.98 5.84
CA PRO A 59 -24.96 -2.97 6.18
C PRO A 59 -24.63 -2.95 7.67
N THR A 60 -25.46 -3.57 8.52
CA THR A 60 -25.23 -3.63 9.97
C THR A 60 -24.13 -4.61 10.37
N GLN A 61 -23.85 -5.64 9.55
CA GLN A 61 -22.77 -6.60 9.79
C GLN A 61 -21.41 -6.10 9.28
N ARG A 62 -21.36 -4.92 8.64
CA ARG A 62 -20.11 -4.19 8.38
C ARG A 62 -19.61 -3.53 9.65
N GLN A 63 -19.21 -4.41 10.55
CA GLN A 63 -17.95 -4.31 11.26
C GLN A 63 -17.76 -2.94 11.91
N ARG A 64 -18.33 -2.83 13.12
CA ARG A 64 -17.80 -1.97 14.18
C ARG A 64 -16.33 -2.36 14.39
N PHE A 65 -15.46 -1.90 13.50
CA PHE A 65 -14.03 -1.98 13.68
C PHE A 65 -13.73 -0.90 14.72
N ASN A 66 -13.88 -1.33 15.97
CA ASN A 66 -13.75 -0.49 17.14
C ASN A 66 -12.36 0.17 17.05
N GLY A 67 -12.30 1.49 17.11
CA GLY A 67 -11.05 2.23 17.29
C GLY A 67 -10.21 1.70 18.47
N SER A 68 -10.82 0.90 19.36
CA SER A 68 -10.15 0.12 20.39
C SER A 68 -9.03 -0.78 19.86
N LEU A 69 -9.09 -1.34 18.64
CA LEU A 69 -7.99 -2.18 18.14
C LEU A 69 -6.74 -1.35 17.80
N LEU A 70 -6.93 -0.17 17.22
CA LEU A 70 -5.85 0.79 16.97
C LEU A 70 -5.28 1.30 18.30
N LEU A 71 -6.16 1.59 19.26
CA LEU A 71 -5.78 1.98 20.61
C LEU A 71 -4.96 0.87 21.30
N ILE A 72 -5.40 -0.39 21.20
CA ILE A 72 -4.68 -1.55 21.75
C ILE A 72 -3.30 -1.68 21.09
N ALA A 73 -3.21 -1.54 19.77
CA ALA A 73 -1.91 -1.58 19.08
C ALA A 73 -0.98 -0.44 19.54
N MET A 74 -1.50 0.79 19.67
CA MET A 74 -0.76 1.94 20.20
C MET A 74 -0.30 1.71 21.64
N LEU A 75 -1.16 1.14 22.50
CA LEU A 75 -0.85 0.83 23.89
C LEU A 75 0.20 -0.28 24.02
N ILE A 76 0.16 -1.30 23.17
CA ILE A 76 1.19 -2.35 23.12
C ILE A 76 2.55 -1.74 22.75
N VAL A 77 2.59 -0.88 21.73
CA VAL A 77 3.83 -0.19 21.33
C VAL A 77 4.34 0.71 22.44
N ALA A 78 3.47 1.52 23.07
CA ALA A 78 3.85 2.41 24.16
C ALA A 78 4.33 1.64 25.41
N GLY A 79 3.63 0.57 25.79
CA GLY A 79 4.01 -0.29 26.91
C GLY A 79 5.35 -0.99 26.67
N TYR A 80 5.60 -1.41 25.44
CA TYR A 80 6.88 -2.00 25.07
C TYR A 80 8.04 -0.98 25.08
N LEU A 81 7.82 0.25 24.58
CA LEU A 81 8.81 1.33 24.67
C LEU A 81 9.13 1.70 26.12
N ALA A 82 8.11 1.70 26.99
CA ALA A 82 8.29 1.91 28.43
C ALA A 82 9.07 0.74 29.07
N LEU A 83 8.77 -0.51 28.71
CA LEU A 83 9.49 -1.68 29.18
C LEU A 83 10.98 -1.64 28.79
N LEU A 84 11.30 -1.22 27.56
CA LEU A 84 12.68 -1.04 27.10
C LEU A 84 13.44 0.06 27.85
N ARG A 85 12.73 1.04 28.44
CA ARG A 85 13.33 2.07 29.31
C ARG A 85 13.62 1.55 30.72
N VAL A 86 12.79 0.62 31.21
CA VAL A 86 12.84 0.12 32.59
C VAL A 86 13.78 -1.08 32.73
N LEU A 87 13.86 -1.94 31.71
CA LEU A 87 14.81 -3.05 31.73
C LEU A 87 16.24 -2.48 31.78
N PRO A 88 17.07 -2.88 32.75
CA PRO A 88 18.46 -2.44 32.87
C PRO A 88 19.29 -3.13 31.80
N VAL A 89 19.04 -2.81 30.53
CA VAL A 89 19.83 -3.26 29.38
C VAL A 89 21.29 -2.87 29.58
N HIS A 90 21.55 -1.79 30.33
CA HIS A 90 22.89 -1.38 30.74
C HIS A 90 23.62 -2.44 31.57
N ALA A 91 22.94 -3.20 32.44
CA ALA A 91 23.57 -4.24 33.25
C ALA A 91 23.94 -5.50 32.44
N ILE A 92 23.26 -5.74 31.31
CA ILE A 92 23.52 -6.90 30.43
C ILE A 92 24.53 -6.55 29.32
N SER A 93 24.73 -5.25 29.04
CA SER A 93 25.58 -4.77 27.95
C SER A 93 27.09 -4.91 28.16
N SER A 94 27.55 -5.19 29.39
CA SER A 94 28.99 -5.25 29.70
C SER A 94 29.69 -6.48 29.10
N GLU A 95 28.99 -7.60 28.93
CA GLU A 95 29.61 -8.86 28.48
C GLU A 95 29.60 -9.03 26.95
N LEU A 96 28.61 -8.47 26.24
CA LEU A 96 28.45 -8.60 24.78
C LEU A 96 27.94 -7.28 24.15
N PRO A 97 28.78 -6.23 24.07
CA PRO A 97 28.39 -4.90 23.60
C PRO A 97 27.96 -4.88 22.12
N PHE A 98 28.40 -5.85 21.32
CA PHE A 98 28.06 -5.90 19.90
C PHE A 98 26.63 -6.37 19.66
N TYR A 99 26.16 -7.43 20.33
CA TYR A 99 24.85 -8.04 20.08
C TYR A 99 23.67 -7.22 20.59
N THR A 100 23.85 -6.48 21.69
CA THR A 100 22.79 -5.68 22.33
C THR A 100 22.37 -4.47 21.48
N SER A 101 23.28 -3.89 20.70
CA SER A 101 22.96 -2.73 19.86
C SER A 101 22.02 -3.10 18.70
N TYR A 102 22.26 -4.24 18.04
CA TYR A 102 21.46 -4.67 16.88
C TYR A 102 20.05 -5.11 17.25
N THR A 103 19.88 -5.85 18.35
CA THR A 103 18.57 -6.34 18.77
C THR A 103 17.67 -5.17 19.15
N VAL A 104 18.17 -4.21 19.92
CA VAL A 104 17.44 -3.00 20.29
C VAL A 104 17.04 -2.19 19.05
N GLN A 105 17.90 -2.10 18.04
CA GLN A 105 17.58 -1.39 16.80
C GLN A 105 16.53 -2.12 15.97
N ALA A 106 16.67 -3.43 15.76
CA ALA A 106 15.68 -4.24 15.05
C ALA A 106 14.30 -4.20 15.74
N MET A 107 14.27 -4.20 17.06
CA MET A 107 13.03 -4.06 17.85
C MET A 107 12.37 -2.71 17.60
N LYS A 108 13.13 -1.60 17.67
CA LYS A 108 12.60 -0.24 17.38
C LYS A 108 12.02 -0.15 15.98
N ASP A 109 12.76 -0.63 14.99
CA ASP A 109 12.34 -0.64 13.60
C ASP A 109 11.03 -1.44 13.40
N THR A 110 10.93 -2.60 14.05
CA THR A 110 9.73 -3.45 13.98
C THR A 110 8.51 -2.76 14.60
N LEU A 111 8.67 -2.09 15.74
CA LEU A 111 7.58 -1.34 16.37
C LEU A 111 7.11 -0.19 15.49
N ILE A 112 8.05 0.60 14.95
CA ILE A 112 7.75 1.71 14.06
C ILE A 112 7.01 1.17 12.83
N GLY A 113 7.48 0.07 12.26
CA GLY A 113 6.80 -0.59 11.16
C GLY A 113 5.39 -1.04 11.52
N ALA A 114 5.21 -1.73 12.64
CA ALA A 114 3.88 -2.16 13.08
C ALA A 114 2.93 -0.97 13.27
N LEU A 115 3.41 0.11 13.89
CA LEU A 115 2.64 1.34 14.07
C LEU A 115 2.24 1.97 12.73
N VAL A 116 3.18 2.08 11.79
CA VAL A 116 2.92 2.61 10.43
C VAL A 116 1.92 1.71 9.70
N ALA A 117 2.06 0.39 9.77
CA ALA A 117 1.13 -0.55 9.15
C ALA A 117 -0.29 -0.43 9.72
N CYS A 118 -0.43 -0.36 11.05
CA CYS A 118 -1.72 -0.12 11.71
C CYS A 118 -2.34 1.22 11.28
N PHE A 119 -1.53 2.27 11.21
CA PHE A 119 -1.97 3.59 10.75
C PHE A 119 -2.44 3.59 9.29
N LEU A 120 -1.70 2.96 8.38
CA LEU A 120 -2.08 2.83 6.97
C LEU A 120 -3.37 2.03 6.80
N LEU A 121 -3.53 0.94 7.56
CA LEU A 121 -4.76 0.15 7.53
C LEU A 121 -5.97 0.96 8.00
N TYR A 122 -5.80 1.77 9.04
CA TYR A 122 -6.83 2.69 9.50
C TYR A 122 -7.20 3.73 8.42
N CYS A 123 -6.21 4.32 7.75
CA CYS A 123 -6.45 5.27 6.66
C CYS A 123 -7.17 4.63 5.46
N ALA A 124 -6.83 3.39 5.12
CA ALA A 124 -7.50 2.66 4.05
C ALA A 124 -8.98 2.40 4.38
N GLN A 125 -9.29 2.03 5.62
CA GLN A 125 -10.66 1.80 6.07
C GLN A 125 -11.48 3.09 6.12
N SER A 126 -10.91 4.18 6.64
CA SER A 126 -11.59 5.48 6.69
C SER A 126 -11.91 6.01 5.30
N THR A 127 -11.04 5.75 4.31
CA THR A 127 -11.30 6.06 2.90
C THR A 127 -12.53 5.31 2.37
N VAL A 128 -12.67 4.03 2.72
CA VAL A 128 -13.83 3.20 2.32
C VAL A 128 -15.11 3.70 2.97
N ALA A 129 -15.06 4.06 4.26
CA ALA A 129 -16.21 4.60 4.99
C ALA A 129 -16.64 5.97 4.45
N ALA A 130 -15.68 6.84 4.12
CA ALA A 130 -15.95 8.15 3.54
C ALA A 130 -16.62 8.05 2.15
N LYS A 131 -16.21 7.09 1.32
CA LYS A 131 -16.86 6.85 0.01
C LYS A 131 -18.30 6.34 0.12
N GLN A 132 -18.69 5.78 1.27
CA GLN A 132 -20.07 5.33 1.54
C GLN A 132 -20.95 6.43 2.13
N GLY A 133 -20.42 7.65 2.32
CA GLY A 133 -21.15 8.76 2.94
C GLY A 133 -21.35 8.61 4.45
N VAL A 134 -20.73 7.61 5.09
CA VAL A 134 -20.93 7.30 6.51
C VAL A 134 -20.08 8.19 7.42
N ALA A 135 -18.91 8.65 6.95
CA ALA A 135 -17.97 9.43 7.75
C ALA A 135 -17.30 10.55 6.96
N ARG A 136 -16.90 11.63 7.65
CA ARG A 136 -16.06 12.68 7.06
C ARG A 136 -14.63 12.18 6.83
N ARG A 137 -13.96 12.71 5.81
CA ARG A 137 -12.57 12.35 5.50
C ARG A 137 -11.64 12.87 6.61
N PRO A 138 -10.82 12.02 7.25
CA PRO A 138 -9.87 12.45 8.27
C PRO A 138 -8.73 13.28 7.66
N LEU A 139 -8.18 14.23 8.43
CA LEU A 139 -7.05 15.08 7.98
C LEU A 139 -5.82 14.26 7.56
N ALA A 140 -5.56 13.15 8.26
CA ALA A 140 -4.51 12.20 7.89
C ALA A 140 -4.67 11.68 6.45
N GLN A 141 -5.90 11.43 6.00
CA GLN A 141 -6.16 11.01 4.62
C GLN A 141 -5.86 12.14 3.63
N GLN A 142 -6.24 13.38 3.94
CA GLN A 142 -5.93 14.53 3.08
C GLN A 142 -4.41 14.73 2.94
N PHE A 143 -3.66 14.54 4.03
CA PHE A 143 -2.20 14.58 4.02
C PHE A 143 -1.59 13.45 3.16
N LEU A 144 -2.08 12.21 3.30
CA LEU A 144 -1.64 11.07 2.50
C LEU A 144 -1.99 11.21 1.01
N GLU A 145 -3.10 11.89 0.69
CA GLU A 145 -3.51 12.22 -0.68
C GLU A 145 -2.73 13.38 -1.30
N SER A 146 -1.90 14.09 -0.50
CA SER A 146 -1.08 15.17 -1.01
C SER A 146 -0.14 14.68 -2.13
N PRO A 147 0.11 15.52 -3.15
CA PRO A 147 0.89 15.11 -4.31
C PRO A 147 2.31 14.68 -3.94
N LEU A 148 2.91 15.32 -2.93
CA LEU A 148 4.25 15.00 -2.45
C LEU A 148 4.30 13.61 -1.81
N VAL A 149 3.37 13.30 -0.90
CA VAL A 149 3.35 11.98 -0.23
C VAL A 149 3.06 10.87 -1.24
N ARG A 150 2.14 11.11 -2.17
CA ARG A 150 1.86 10.17 -3.28
C ARG A 150 3.10 9.97 -4.16
N PHE A 151 3.80 11.03 -4.50
CA PHE A 151 5.04 10.96 -5.28
C PHE A 151 6.11 10.15 -4.56
N THR A 152 6.32 10.39 -3.26
CA THR A 152 7.23 9.58 -2.43
C THR A 152 6.84 8.12 -2.44
N GLY A 153 5.54 7.82 -2.37
CA GLY A 153 5.02 6.46 -2.50
C GLY A 153 5.33 5.82 -3.87
N LEU A 154 5.23 6.59 -4.95
CA LEU A 154 5.53 6.12 -6.31
C LEU A 154 7.01 5.77 -6.51
N ILE A 155 7.93 6.53 -5.90
CA ILE A 155 9.37 6.25 -6.01
C ILE A 155 9.89 5.31 -4.92
N SER A 156 9.04 4.85 -4.00
CA SER A 156 9.45 4.11 -2.80
C SER A 156 10.21 2.82 -3.11
N TYR A 157 9.82 2.10 -4.17
CA TYR A 157 10.52 0.90 -4.61
C TYR A 157 11.93 1.20 -5.13
N SER A 158 12.02 2.18 -6.03
CA SER A 158 13.30 2.69 -6.54
C SER A 158 14.20 3.23 -5.42
N LEU A 159 13.62 3.93 -4.44
CA LEU A 159 14.33 4.43 -3.26
C LEU A 159 14.88 3.29 -2.40
N TYR A 160 14.11 2.23 -2.17
CA TYR A 160 14.56 1.07 -1.42
C TYR A 160 15.80 0.42 -2.05
N LEU A 161 15.80 0.22 -3.38
CA LEU A 161 16.92 -0.39 -4.09
C LEU A 161 18.18 0.48 -4.07
N THR A 162 18.02 1.76 -4.39
CA THR A 162 19.15 2.70 -4.50
C THR A 162 19.74 3.07 -3.15
N HIS A 163 18.91 3.16 -2.11
CA HIS A 163 19.35 3.42 -0.74
C HIS A 163 20.36 2.39 -0.26
N CYS A 164 20.16 1.10 -0.53
CA CYS A 164 21.11 0.05 -0.14
C CYS A 164 22.49 0.26 -0.78
N ILE A 165 22.54 0.67 -2.05
CA ILE A 165 23.80 0.96 -2.75
C ILE A 165 24.48 2.17 -2.13
N VAL A 166 23.73 3.26 -1.90
CA VAL A 166 24.25 4.48 -1.27
C VAL A 166 24.79 4.17 0.12
N MET A 167 24.04 3.47 0.95
CA MET A 167 24.46 3.09 2.30
C MET A 167 25.66 2.12 2.32
N GLY A 168 25.87 1.32 1.26
CA GLY A 168 27.06 0.49 1.13
C GLY A 168 28.33 1.29 0.83
N ILE A 169 28.21 2.38 0.05
CA ILE A 169 29.34 3.23 -0.35
C ILE A 169 29.66 4.28 0.73
N LEU A 170 28.63 4.77 1.42
CA LEU A 170 28.70 5.89 2.34
C LEU A 170 29.79 5.74 3.44
N PRO A 171 29.96 4.59 4.13
CA PRO A 171 31.02 4.43 5.13
C PRO A 171 32.43 4.57 4.58
N THR A 172 32.64 4.28 3.28
CA THR A 172 33.93 4.46 2.63
C THR A 172 34.22 5.94 2.38
N VAL A 173 33.19 6.70 1.96
CA VAL A 173 33.30 8.15 1.79
C VAL A 173 33.51 8.85 3.14
N GLU A 174 32.74 8.46 4.17
CA GLU A 174 32.83 9.06 5.50
C GLU A 174 34.20 8.91 6.16
N ARG A 175 34.84 7.74 5.97
CA ARG A 175 36.21 7.50 6.46
C ARG A 175 37.24 8.45 5.83
N GLY A 176 36.99 8.94 4.61
CA GLY A 176 37.87 9.89 3.93
C GLY A 176 37.64 11.36 4.34
N LEU A 177 36.48 11.70 4.92
CA LEU A 177 36.12 13.08 5.23
C LEU A 177 36.54 13.55 6.63
N PHE A 178 36.97 12.64 7.51
CA PHE A 178 37.40 12.92 8.90
C PHE A 178 36.46 13.87 9.68
N LEU A 179 35.15 13.79 9.43
CA LEU A 179 34.16 14.65 10.06
C LEU A 179 33.87 14.21 11.50
N SER A 180 33.51 15.17 12.35
CA SER A 180 32.96 14.89 13.68
C SER A 180 31.62 14.13 13.58
N PRO A 181 31.13 13.48 14.66
CA PRO A 181 29.83 12.79 14.63
C PRO A 181 28.66 13.69 14.19
N THR A 182 28.66 14.95 14.64
CA THR A 182 27.68 15.96 14.19
C THR A 182 27.86 16.30 12.72
N GLY A 183 29.11 16.43 12.26
CA GLY A 183 29.43 16.65 10.84
C GLY A 183 28.94 15.50 9.95
N LEU A 184 29.11 14.25 10.39
CA LEU A 184 28.58 13.07 9.69
C LEU A 184 27.05 13.09 9.64
N PHE A 185 26.37 13.46 10.73
CA PHE A 185 24.91 13.60 10.73
C PHE A 185 24.45 14.65 9.71
N VAL A 186 25.06 15.83 9.71
CA VAL A 186 24.75 16.91 8.76
C VAL A 186 25.06 16.48 7.32
N PHE A 187 26.19 15.82 7.09
CA PHE A 187 26.58 15.28 5.78
C PHE A 187 25.56 14.25 5.27
N ARG A 188 25.13 13.32 6.12
CA ARG A 188 24.10 12.33 5.76
C ARG A 188 22.79 13.01 5.38
N LEU A 189 22.35 13.99 6.18
CA LEU A 189 21.08 14.68 5.97
C LEU A 189 21.10 15.58 4.73
N LEU A 190 22.16 16.35 4.52
CA LEU A 190 22.24 17.37 3.47
C LEU A 190 22.83 16.87 2.16
N VAL A 191 23.60 15.78 2.18
CA VAL A 191 24.27 15.25 0.98
C VAL A 191 23.78 13.85 0.66
N ALA A 192 23.90 12.90 1.59
CA ALA A 192 23.56 11.51 1.30
C ALA A 192 22.06 11.33 1.01
N THR A 193 21.18 11.99 1.77
CA THR A 193 19.73 11.92 1.54
C THR A 193 19.32 12.49 0.17
N PRO A 194 19.74 13.70 -0.26
CA PRO A 194 19.46 14.18 -1.62
C PRO A 194 20.05 13.30 -2.72
N VAL A 195 21.28 12.79 -2.55
CA VAL A 195 21.89 11.87 -3.53
C VAL A 195 21.06 10.60 -3.68
N CYS A 196 20.62 10.01 -2.56
CA CYS A 196 19.76 8.84 -2.55
C CYS A 196 18.42 9.12 -3.26
N LEU A 197 17.76 10.24 -2.96
CA LEU A 197 16.52 10.65 -3.63
C LEU A 197 16.72 10.89 -5.13
N GLY A 198 17.83 11.51 -5.53
CA GLY A 198 18.17 11.75 -6.92
C GLY A 198 18.37 10.45 -7.71
N LEU A 199 19.12 9.51 -7.14
CA LEU A 199 19.32 8.18 -7.73
C LEU A 199 18.01 7.39 -7.81
N ALA A 200 17.20 7.42 -6.75
CA ALA A 200 15.88 6.80 -6.73
C ALA A 200 14.97 7.35 -7.83
N TYR A 201 14.96 8.67 -8.01
CA TYR A 201 14.17 9.31 -9.04
C TYR A 201 14.66 8.97 -10.45
N ALA A 202 15.97 8.95 -10.68
CA ALA A 202 16.56 8.54 -11.95
C ALA A 202 16.18 7.08 -12.28
N PHE A 203 16.30 6.18 -11.30
CA PHE A 203 15.92 4.77 -11.47
C PHE A 203 14.41 4.63 -11.76
N TYR A 204 13.57 5.39 -11.05
CA TYR A 204 12.14 5.43 -11.31
C TYR A 204 11.82 5.85 -12.75
N LEU A 205 12.48 6.91 -13.26
CA LEU A 205 12.26 7.39 -14.62
C LEU A 205 12.71 6.39 -15.68
N CYS A 206 13.87 5.76 -15.48
CA CYS A 206 14.48 4.88 -16.48
C CYS A 206 13.81 3.49 -16.53
N PHE A 207 13.41 2.93 -15.39
CA PHE A 207 12.98 1.53 -15.30
C PHE A 207 11.53 1.35 -14.88
N GLU A 208 11.11 2.04 -13.82
CA GLU A 208 9.79 1.80 -13.20
C GLU A 208 8.65 2.46 -13.99
N ARG A 209 8.81 3.73 -14.36
CA ARG A 209 7.78 4.51 -15.06
C ARG A 209 7.38 3.90 -16.42
N PRO A 210 8.30 3.48 -17.31
CA PRO A 210 7.92 2.85 -18.58
C PRO A 210 7.09 1.58 -18.37
N TYR A 211 7.40 0.79 -17.34
CA TYR A 211 6.67 -0.43 -17.00
C TYR A 211 5.24 -0.13 -16.54
N LEU A 212 5.06 0.86 -15.65
CA LEU A 212 3.74 1.26 -15.16
C LEU A 212 2.84 1.78 -16.29
N VAL A 213 3.38 2.57 -17.22
CA VAL A 213 2.63 3.07 -18.39
C VAL A 213 2.19 1.92 -19.29
N ARG A 214 3.07 0.98 -19.60
CA ARG A 214 2.73 -0.21 -20.41
C ARG A 214 1.67 -1.07 -19.74
N ARG A 215 1.77 -1.27 -18.42
CA ARG A 215 0.78 -2.03 -17.64
C ARG A 215 -0.59 -1.34 -17.66
N ALA A 216 -0.63 -0.01 -17.49
CA ALA A 216 -1.87 0.76 -17.56
C ALA A 216 -2.53 0.66 -18.95
N ALA A 217 -1.75 0.80 -20.02
CA ALA A 217 -2.23 0.63 -21.39
C ALA A 217 -2.79 -0.78 -21.66
N ALA A 218 -2.09 -1.83 -21.19
CA ALA A 218 -2.54 -3.21 -21.32
C ALA A 218 -3.83 -3.50 -20.52
N SER A 219 -4.03 -2.85 -19.37
CA SER A 219 -5.27 -2.96 -18.59
C SER A 219 -6.44 -2.25 -19.26
N ALA A 220 -6.21 -1.11 -19.92
CA ALA A 220 -7.25 -0.40 -20.67
C ALA A 220 -7.76 -1.25 -21.85
N GLY A 221 -6.86 -1.90 -22.60
CA GLY A 221 -7.23 -2.74 -23.75
C GLY A 221 -8.03 -4.01 -23.40
N ARG A 222 -8.01 -4.48 -22.14
CA ARG A 222 -8.81 -5.66 -21.71
C ARG A 222 -10.24 -5.30 -21.28
N GLY A 223 -10.52 -4.03 -20.98
CA GLY A 223 -11.83 -3.59 -20.51
C GLY A 223 -12.86 -3.37 -21.62
N GLU A 224 -12.43 -3.31 -22.88
CA GLU A 224 -13.24 -2.79 -23.98
C GLU A 224 -13.48 -3.78 -25.14
N THR A 225 -13.72 -5.06 -24.85
CA THR A 225 -14.60 -5.86 -25.74
C THR A 225 -15.99 -6.04 -25.14
N PRO A 226 -16.83 -4.98 -25.05
CA PRO A 226 -18.22 -5.09 -24.64
C PRO A 226 -19.13 -5.70 -25.74
N GLY A 227 -18.58 -6.50 -26.67
CA GLY A 227 -19.29 -6.84 -27.92
C GLY A 227 -19.15 -8.26 -28.46
N SER A 228 -18.20 -9.10 -28.02
CA SER A 228 -18.06 -10.46 -28.57
C SER A 228 -18.74 -11.54 -27.70
N GLN A 229 -19.90 -11.21 -27.12
CA GLN A 229 -20.79 -12.17 -26.48
C GLN A 229 -22.24 -12.04 -26.96
N ARG A 230 -22.43 -11.47 -28.16
CA ARG A 230 -23.67 -11.53 -28.94
C ARG A 230 -23.30 -11.90 -30.37
N GLU A 231 -23.00 -13.17 -30.63
CA GLU A 231 -23.19 -13.83 -31.93
C GLU A 231 -22.76 -15.32 -31.87
N GLY A 232 -23.31 -16.06 -30.91
CA GLY A 232 -23.88 -17.37 -31.23
C GLY A 232 -25.39 -17.16 -31.07
N VAL A 233 -26.19 -16.91 -32.11
CA VAL A 233 -26.54 -17.91 -33.14
C VAL A 233 -26.64 -19.27 -32.43
N VAL A 234 -27.70 -19.53 -31.65
CA VAL A 234 -29.05 -19.78 -32.16
C VAL A 234 -28.96 -20.54 -33.48
N ASN A 235 -28.46 -21.76 -33.43
CA ASN A 235 -28.81 -22.80 -34.40
C ASN A 235 -28.62 -24.19 -33.79
N ALA A 236 -29.58 -24.58 -32.96
CA ALA A 236 -29.93 -25.99 -32.78
C ALA A 236 -31.46 -26.04 -32.71
N GLY A 237 -32.05 -26.65 -33.73
CA GLY A 237 -33.44 -26.50 -34.09
C GLY A 237 -34.42 -27.03 -33.03
N ALA A 238 -35.44 -26.24 -32.78
CA ALA A 238 -36.73 -26.73 -32.30
C ALA A 238 -37.78 -26.17 -33.26
N ALA A 239 -38.19 -27.01 -34.21
CA ALA A 239 -39.37 -26.78 -35.02
C ALA A 239 -40.59 -26.72 -34.10
N VAL A 240 -41.17 -25.53 -33.95
CA VAL A 240 -42.50 -25.32 -33.38
C VAL A 240 -43.36 -24.70 -34.49
N PRO A 241 -44.49 -25.33 -34.88
CA PRO A 241 -45.32 -24.89 -35.99
C PRO A 241 -46.18 -23.65 -35.63
N PRO A 242 -46.73 -22.94 -36.64
CA PRO A 242 -47.52 -21.73 -36.46
C PRO A 242 -48.97 -22.06 -36.06
N PRO A 243 -49.61 -21.22 -35.23
CA PRO A 243 -50.62 -20.29 -35.73
C PRO A 243 -50.55 -18.97 -34.93
N ASN A 244 -51.07 -17.80 -35.28
CA ASN A 244 -52.16 -17.35 -36.15
C ASN A 244 -52.06 -15.81 -36.19
N THR A 245 -52.31 -15.28 -37.38
CA THR A 245 -52.93 -13.98 -37.68
C THR A 245 -53.54 -13.19 -36.51
N TRP A 246 -53.01 -12.00 -36.20
CA TRP A 246 -53.80 -10.80 -35.81
C TRP A 246 -53.07 -9.51 -36.23
N THR A 247 -53.45 -9.01 -37.40
CA THR A 247 -53.78 -7.61 -37.72
C THR A 247 -52.96 -6.46 -37.12
N ARG A 248 -52.13 -5.85 -37.97
CA ARG A 248 -52.31 -4.49 -38.53
C ARG A 248 -53.03 -3.43 -37.65
N GLY A 249 -52.28 -2.40 -37.26
CA GLY A 249 -52.76 -1.08 -36.82
C GLY A 249 -51.66 -0.42 -36.00
N GLY A 250 -50.90 0.57 -36.46
CA GLY A 250 -51.30 1.74 -37.24
C GLY A 250 -51.27 2.96 -36.32
N SER A 251 -50.58 4.01 -36.78
CA SER A 251 -50.87 5.44 -36.48
C SER A 251 -50.30 6.09 -35.20
N ASN A 252 -49.42 7.06 -35.48
CA ASN A 252 -49.34 8.43 -34.92
C ASN A 252 -49.22 8.69 -33.42
N ARG A 253 -48.16 9.43 -33.07
CA ARG A 253 -48.20 10.72 -32.33
C ARG A 253 -46.84 11.40 -32.48
N SER A 254 -46.67 12.36 -33.39
CA SER A 254 -47.00 13.79 -33.27
C SER A 254 -46.28 14.48 -32.11
N SER A 255 -45.27 15.26 -32.51
CA SER A 255 -44.87 16.57 -32.01
C SER A 255 -45.71 17.18 -30.89
N VAL A 256 -45.03 17.57 -29.82
CA VAL A 256 -45.41 18.59 -28.82
C VAL A 256 -44.10 19.33 -28.56
N GLU A 257 -43.78 20.48 -29.16
CA GLU A 257 -44.38 21.81 -29.11
C GLU A 257 -44.53 22.43 -27.69
N GLN A 258 -43.67 23.42 -27.45
CA GLN A 258 -43.79 24.63 -26.60
C GLN A 258 -44.03 24.51 -25.08
N LYS A 259 -43.22 25.23 -24.30
CA LYS A 259 -43.57 26.60 -23.85
C LYS A 259 -42.42 27.33 -23.13
N HIS A 260 -42.31 28.61 -23.45
CA HIS A 260 -41.65 29.70 -22.73
C HIS A 260 -42.04 29.73 -21.24
N ILE A 261 -41.06 30.02 -20.37
CA ILE A 261 -41.07 31.17 -19.43
C ILE A 261 -39.64 31.71 -19.37
#